data_AF-A0A2A2V8Y2-F1
#
_entry.id   AF-A0A2A2V8Y2-F1
#
_cell.length_a   1.000
_cell.length_b   1.000
_cell.length_c   1.000
_cell.angle_alpha   90.00
_cell.angle_beta   90.00
_cell.angle_gamma   90.00
#
_symmetry.space_group_name_H-M   'P 1'
#
loop_
_entity.id
_entity.type
_entity.pdbx_description
1 polymer ?
#
loop_
_entity_poly.entity_id
_entity_poly.type
_entity_poly.pdbx_seq_one_letter_code
_entity_poly.pdbx_strand_id
1 'polypeptide(L)'
;MVFRARLRPARRALFRVLGVRDDCARPYRSGRRYLGDERDQRRYPALAVHAGLSRHHAVLRRAGRARGLRWQEPGAIAMICGGTLYVLGMFVVTMVFNVPLNDQLAATDPASAAAAPVWARYLTDWTFWNHVRTVTSFAATALFIAAIAAR
;
A
#
# COMPACT_ATOMS: atom_id res chain seq x y z
N MET A 1 13.45 -4.63 -38.35
CA MET A 1 12.96 -3.23 -38.28
C MET A 1 12.91 -2.80 -36.83
N VAL A 2 13.81 -1.91 -36.39
CA VAL A 2 13.86 -1.40 -35.02
C VAL A 2 13.03 -0.12 -34.93
N PHE A 3 11.94 -0.16 -34.17
CA PHE A 3 11.05 0.97 -33.94
C PHE A 3 11.75 2.00 -33.03
N ARG A 4 12.44 2.98 -33.63
CA ARG A 4 13.05 4.10 -32.92
C ARG A 4 11.94 5.09 -32.54
N ALA A 5 11.40 4.97 -31.32
CA ALA A 5 10.51 5.99 -30.77
C ALA A 5 11.27 7.33 -30.68
N ARG A 6 11.01 8.26 -31.60
CA ARG A 6 11.47 9.66 -31.49
C ARG A 6 10.71 10.32 -30.33
N LEU A 7 11.30 10.31 -29.14
CA LEU A 7 10.80 11.09 -28.02
C LEU A 7 10.83 12.59 -28.39
N ARG A 8 9.68 13.27 -28.20
CA ARG A 8 9.51 14.71 -28.47
C ARG A 8 10.55 15.53 -27.65
N PRO A 9 11.08 16.64 -28.19
CA PRO A 9 12.18 17.42 -27.58
C PRO A 9 11.88 17.88 -26.13
N ALA A 10 10.62 18.16 -25.80
CA ALA A 10 10.20 18.56 -24.46
C ALA A 10 10.51 17.51 -23.37
N ARG A 11 10.42 16.20 -23.68
CA ARG A 11 10.74 15.15 -22.71
C ARG A 11 12.23 15.10 -22.38
N ARG A 12 13.11 15.42 -23.34
CA ARG A 12 14.56 15.43 -23.14
C ARG A 12 15.01 16.52 -22.18
N ALA A 13 14.35 17.68 -22.19
CA ALA A 13 14.64 18.76 -21.27
C ALA A 13 14.26 18.39 -19.82
N LEU A 14 13.12 17.70 -19.64
CA LEU A 14 12.65 17.24 -18.34
C LEU A 14 13.63 16.23 -17.69
N PHE A 15 14.13 15.25 -18.45
CA PHE A 15 15.13 14.29 -17.94
C PHE A 15 16.44 14.97 -17.54
N ARG A 16 16.84 16.04 -18.26
CA ARG A 16 18.04 16.83 -17.94
C ARG A 16 17.89 17.65 -16.66
N VAL A 17 16.73 18.28 -16.44
CA VAL A 17 16.43 19.05 -15.22
C VAL A 17 16.35 18.13 -13.98
N LEU A 18 15.81 16.93 -14.16
CA LEU A 18 15.65 15.97 -13.05
C LEU A 18 16.90 15.13 -12.78
N GLY A 19 18.00 15.33 -13.51
CA GLY A 19 19.24 14.55 -13.35
C GLY A 19 19.07 13.05 -13.62
N VAL A 20 17.96 12.65 -14.24
CA VAL A 20 17.65 11.25 -14.55
C VAL A 20 18.42 10.89 -15.82
N ARG A 21 19.48 10.10 -15.66
CA ARG A 21 20.25 9.55 -16.79
C ARG A 21 19.42 8.48 -17.51
N ASP A 22 19.42 8.52 -18.84
CA ASP A 22 18.81 7.51 -19.71
C ASP A 22 19.60 6.18 -19.66
N ASP A 23 19.64 5.52 -18.50
CA ASP A 23 20.32 4.23 -18.34
C ASP A 23 19.45 3.03 -18.78
N CYS A 24 18.22 3.28 -19.24
CA CYS A 24 17.32 2.25 -19.77
C CYS A 24 17.75 1.64 -21.12
N ALA A 25 18.95 1.94 -21.61
CA ALA A 25 19.48 1.46 -22.90
C ALA A 25 20.78 0.64 -22.77
N ARG A 26 21.01 -0.06 -21.66
CA ARG A 26 22.07 -1.09 -21.60
C ARG A 26 21.48 -2.48 -21.88
N PRO A 27 21.92 -3.18 -22.95
CA PRO A 27 21.48 -4.55 -23.20
C PRO A 27 21.98 -5.46 -22.08
N TYR A 28 21.06 -6.22 -21.48
CA TYR A 28 21.36 -7.23 -20.47
C TYR A 28 22.20 -8.34 -21.12
N ARG A 29 23.52 -8.29 -20.93
CA ARG A 29 24.47 -9.29 -21.44
C ARG A 29 24.65 -10.37 -20.38
N SER A 30 24.21 -11.58 -20.73
CA SER A 30 24.20 -12.80 -19.92
C SER A 30 25.53 -13.13 -19.21
N GLY A 31 25.43 -13.67 -17.99
CA GLY A 31 26.15 -14.90 -17.66
C GLY A 31 27.45 -14.82 -16.84
N ARG A 32 27.61 -13.89 -15.90
CA ARG A 32 28.63 -14.03 -14.83
C ARG A 32 28.05 -13.72 -13.46
N ARG A 33 28.21 -14.66 -12.53
CA ARG A 33 27.83 -14.55 -11.11
C ARG A 33 28.36 -13.23 -10.54
N TYR A 34 27.49 -12.48 -9.87
CA TYR A 34 27.86 -11.43 -8.92
C TYR A 34 28.51 -12.09 -7.69
N LEU A 35 29.71 -12.64 -7.85
CA LEU A 35 30.57 -12.95 -6.72
C LEU A 35 31.19 -11.62 -6.31
N GLY A 36 30.77 -11.09 -5.16
CA GLY A 36 31.18 -9.79 -4.66
C GLY A 36 32.69 -9.69 -4.48
N ASP A 37 33.32 -8.90 -5.35
CA ASP A 37 34.63 -8.33 -5.11
C ASP A 37 34.46 -7.13 -4.16
N GLU A 38 35.15 -7.14 -3.02
CA GLU A 38 35.02 -6.13 -1.95
C GLU A 38 35.32 -4.70 -2.42
N ARG A 39 36.03 -4.55 -3.56
CA ARG A 39 36.31 -3.23 -4.14
C ARG A 39 35.09 -2.53 -4.72
N ASP A 40 34.02 -3.26 -5.03
CA ASP A 40 32.80 -2.70 -5.62
C ASP A 40 31.83 -2.14 -4.55
N GLN A 41 31.95 -2.60 -3.30
CA GLN A 41 31.12 -2.13 -2.17
C GLN A 41 31.36 -0.65 -1.81
N ARG A 42 32.57 -0.11 -2.03
CA ARG A 42 32.83 1.31 -1.77
C ARG A 42 32.19 2.24 -2.80
N ARG A 43 31.81 1.72 -3.98
CA ARG A 43 31.33 2.53 -5.11
C ARG A 43 29.80 2.67 -5.14
N TYR A 44 29.07 1.82 -4.40
CA TYR A 44 27.60 1.81 -4.36
C TYR A 44 27.07 1.88 -2.92
N PRO A 45 26.80 3.08 -2.36
CA PRO A 45 26.20 3.23 -1.03
C PRO A 45 24.78 2.63 -0.92
N ALA A 46 24.12 2.36 -2.05
CA ALA A 46 22.81 1.73 -2.10
C ALA A 46 22.81 0.25 -1.69
N LEU A 47 23.94 -0.47 -1.85
CA LEU A 47 24.05 -1.88 -1.42
C LEU A 47 24.39 -2.04 0.07
N ALA A 48 24.86 -0.98 0.73
CA ALA A 48 25.06 -0.96 2.18
C ALA A 48 23.72 -1.03 2.96
N VAL A 49 22.60 -0.64 2.33
CA VAL A 49 21.26 -0.72 2.93
C VAL A 49 20.84 -2.17 3.19
N HIS A 50 21.26 -3.13 2.36
CA HIS A 50 20.92 -4.54 2.57
C HIS A 50 21.84 -5.25 3.57
N ALA A 51 23.07 -4.80 3.76
CA ALA A 51 23.98 -5.34 4.78
C ALA A 51 23.61 -4.90 6.22
N GLY A 52 22.81 -3.84 6.38
CA GLY A 52 22.25 -3.45 7.68
C GLY A 52 21.19 -4.42 8.22
N LEU A 53 20.54 -5.19 7.36
CA LEU A 53 19.42 -6.06 7.76
C LEU A 53 19.84 -7.29 8.57
N SER A 54 21.11 -7.71 8.53
CA SER A 54 21.59 -8.88 9.28
C SER A 54 21.79 -8.63 10.78
N ARG A 55 21.64 -7.38 11.27
CA ARG A 55 21.67 -7.04 12.71
C ARG A 55 20.28 -6.99 13.38
N HIS A 56 19.19 -7.33 12.69
CA HIS A 56 17.84 -7.30 13.30
C HIS A 56 17.41 -8.60 13.98
N HIS A 57 18.13 -9.72 13.80
CA HIS A 57 17.72 -11.01 14.38
C HIS A 57 18.06 -11.18 15.87
N ALA A 58 18.82 -10.25 16.47
CA ALA A 58 19.27 -10.36 17.87
C ALA A 58 18.38 -9.63 18.90
N VAL A 59 17.20 -9.12 18.50
CA VAL A 59 16.23 -8.52 19.45
C VAL A 59 15.05 -9.47 19.77
N LEU A 60 14.98 -10.64 19.14
CA LEU A 60 13.92 -11.64 19.37
C LEU A 60 14.26 -12.63 20.51
N ARG A 61 14.93 -12.18 21.57
CA ARG A 61 15.17 -12.99 22.79
C ARG A 61 14.83 -12.26 24.08
N ARG A 62 13.77 -11.45 24.07
CA ARG A 62 12.96 -11.28 25.27
C ARG A 62 11.64 -12.00 25.06
N ALA A 63 11.66 -13.28 25.43
CA ALA A 63 10.48 -14.08 25.66
C ALA A 63 9.55 -13.34 26.65
N GLY A 64 8.57 -12.62 26.11
CA GLY A 64 7.40 -12.20 26.86
C GLY A 64 6.40 -13.34 26.78
N ARG A 65 6.27 -14.12 27.86
CA ARG A 65 5.21 -15.11 28.07
C ARG A 65 3.91 -14.60 27.46
N ALA A 66 3.23 -15.42 26.66
CA ALA A 66 1.85 -15.17 26.26
C ALA A 66 0.99 -15.08 27.54
N ARG A 67 0.92 -13.89 28.13
CA ARG A 67 -0.06 -13.57 29.15
C ARG A 67 -1.37 -13.59 28.40
N GLY A 68 -2.19 -14.61 28.67
CA GLY A 68 -3.53 -14.76 28.09
C GLY A 68 -4.26 -13.43 28.10
N LEU A 69 -5.13 -13.21 27.09
CA LEU A 69 -5.86 -11.96 26.90
C LEU A 69 -6.18 -11.33 28.27
N ARG A 70 -5.50 -10.22 28.59
CA ARG A 70 -5.68 -9.55 29.88
C ARG A 70 -6.98 -8.75 29.77
N TRP A 71 -8.11 -9.46 29.77
CA TRP A 71 -9.46 -8.92 29.65
C TRP A 71 -9.78 -7.88 30.73
N GLN A 72 -9.04 -7.89 31.84
CA GLN A 72 -9.23 -6.99 32.98
C GLN A 72 -8.35 -5.73 32.94
N GLU A 73 -7.57 -5.50 31.88
CA GLU A 73 -6.80 -4.25 31.79
C GLU A 73 -7.70 -3.09 31.34
N PRO A 74 -7.54 -1.90 31.96
CA PRO A 74 -8.19 -0.70 31.45
C PRO A 74 -7.78 -0.49 29.97
N GLY A 75 -8.78 -0.36 29.10
CA GLY A 75 -8.59 -0.28 27.63
C GLY A 75 -8.85 -1.57 26.84
N ALA A 76 -9.03 -2.74 27.47
CA ALA A 76 -9.35 -4.00 26.77
C ALA A 76 -10.64 -3.91 25.94
N ILE A 77 -11.70 -3.32 26.50
CA ILE A 77 -12.98 -3.11 25.80
C ILE A 77 -12.81 -2.18 24.60
N ALA A 78 -12.08 -1.07 24.78
CA ALA A 78 -11.81 -0.12 23.70
C ALA A 78 -11.01 -0.76 22.54
N MET A 79 -10.04 -1.63 22.84
CA MET A 79 -9.32 -2.42 21.83
C MET A 79 -10.25 -3.34 21.03
N ILE A 80 -11.15 -4.06 21.70
CA ILE A 80 -12.07 -4.99 21.03
C ILE A 80 -13.10 -4.24 20.20
N CYS A 81 -13.67 -3.17 20.74
CA CYS A 81 -14.60 -2.31 20.00
C CYS A 81 -13.92 -1.69 18.78
N GLY A 82 -12.70 -1.15 18.93
CA GLY A 82 -11.94 -0.58 17.81
C GLY A 82 -11.64 -1.60 16.71
N GLY A 83 -11.19 -2.80 17.10
CA GLY A 83 -10.94 -3.90 16.16
C GLY A 83 -12.20 -4.35 15.43
N THR A 84 -13.30 -4.53 16.16
CA THR A 84 -14.58 -4.96 15.59
C THR A 84 -15.12 -3.90 14.63
N LEU A 85 -15.10 -2.63 15.04
CA LEU A 85 -15.55 -1.52 14.21
C LEU A 85 -14.71 -1.38 12.94
N TYR A 86 -13.40 -1.59 13.02
CA TYR A 86 -12.53 -1.59 11.86
C TYR A 86 -12.85 -2.74 10.91
N VAL A 87 -12.96 -3.98 11.40
CA VAL A 87 -13.25 -5.15 10.56
C VAL A 87 -14.62 -4.99 9.87
N LEU A 88 -15.65 -4.62 10.62
CA LEU A 88 -16.98 -4.46 10.04
C LEU A 88 -17.05 -3.24 9.12
N GLY A 89 -16.56 -2.09 9.57
CA GLY A 89 -16.70 -0.83 8.84
C GLY A 89 -15.77 -0.69 7.63
N MET A 90 -14.57 -1.26 7.68
CA MET A 90 -13.60 -1.19 6.57
C MET A 90 -13.70 -2.42 5.67
N PHE A 91 -13.52 -3.62 6.23
CA PHE A 91 -13.41 -4.84 5.45
C PHE A 91 -14.77 -5.31 4.91
N VAL A 92 -15.77 -5.45 5.78
CA VAL A 92 -17.09 -5.96 5.37
C VAL A 92 -17.77 -4.99 4.40
N VAL A 93 -17.74 -3.68 4.68
CA VAL A 93 -18.30 -2.67 3.74
C VAL A 93 -17.64 -2.72 2.37
N THR A 94 -16.33 -3.03 2.33
CA THR A 94 -15.62 -3.16 1.06
C THR A 94 -16.10 -4.40 0.29
N MET A 95 -16.13 -5.56 0.93
CA MET A 95 -16.51 -6.82 0.28
C MET A 95 -17.99 -6.86 -0.14
N VAL A 96 -18.89 -6.31 0.68
CA VAL A 96 -20.33 -6.42 0.45
C VAL A 96 -20.88 -5.31 -0.45
N PHE A 97 -20.32 -4.10 -0.39
CA PHE A 97 -20.87 -2.96 -1.14
C PHE A 97 -19.94 -2.45 -2.23
N ASN A 98 -18.65 -2.25 -1.92
CA ASN A 98 -17.74 -1.62 -2.88
C ASN A 98 -17.35 -2.59 -4.01
N VAL A 99 -17.07 -3.85 -3.70
CA VAL A 99 -16.70 -4.85 -4.72
C VAL A 99 -17.85 -5.10 -5.70
N PRO A 100 -19.10 -5.40 -5.26
CA PRO A 100 -20.20 -5.61 -6.21
C PRO A 100 -20.54 -4.36 -7.03
N LEU A 101 -20.33 -3.17 -6.47
CA LEU A 101 -20.56 -1.91 -7.17
C LEU A 101 -19.50 -1.70 -8.27
N ASN A 102 -18.24 -2.04 -7.99
CA ASN A 102 -17.18 -2.04 -8.99
C ASN A 102 -17.44 -3.08 -10.09
N ASP A 103 -17.90 -4.28 -9.74
CA ASP A 103 -18.19 -5.35 -10.70
C ASP A 103 -19.35 -4.95 -11.65
N GLN A 104 -20.38 -4.29 -11.12
CA GLN A 104 -21.49 -3.74 -11.93
C GLN A 104 -21.00 -2.68 -12.92
N LEU A 105 -20.12 -1.77 -12.47
CA LEU A 105 -19.56 -0.75 -13.35
C LEU A 105 -18.68 -1.38 -14.43
N ALA A 106 -17.87 -2.39 -14.08
CA ALA A 106 -17.01 -3.10 -15.03
C ALA A 106 -17.81 -3.88 -16.09
N ALA A 107 -19.02 -4.35 -15.76
CA ALA A 107 -19.91 -5.02 -16.70
C ALA A 107 -20.66 -4.07 -17.65
N THR A 108 -20.62 -2.75 -17.40
CA THR A 108 -21.36 -1.77 -18.20
C THR A 108 -20.55 -1.32 -19.42
N ASP A 109 -21.14 -1.39 -20.62
CA ASP A 109 -20.52 -0.85 -21.84
C ASP A 109 -20.48 0.69 -21.80
N PRO A 110 -19.29 1.32 -21.84
CA PRO A 110 -19.14 2.79 -21.84
C PRO A 110 -19.76 3.49 -23.05
N ALA A 111 -19.94 2.80 -24.17
CA ALA A 111 -20.53 3.36 -25.39
C ALA A 111 -22.07 3.30 -25.39
N SER A 112 -22.67 2.61 -24.41
CA SER A 112 -24.12 2.47 -24.31
C SER A 112 -24.79 3.73 -23.75
N ALA A 113 -26.03 3.99 -24.17
CA ALA A 113 -26.85 5.07 -23.61
C ALA A 113 -27.16 4.90 -22.12
N ALA A 114 -26.97 3.69 -21.57
CA ALA A 114 -27.15 3.37 -20.15
C ALA A 114 -25.92 3.70 -19.29
N ALA A 115 -24.75 4.01 -19.87
CA ALA A 115 -23.52 4.25 -19.13
C ALA A 115 -23.61 5.47 -18.19
N ALA A 116 -24.18 6.58 -18.66
CA ALA A 116 -24.31 7.81 -17.89
C ALA A 116 -25.17 7.67 -16.61
N PRO A 117 -26.40 7.09 -16.66
CA PRO A 117 -27.19 6.90 -15.45
C PRO A 117 -26.57 5.87 -14.49
N VAL A 118 -25.93 4.81 -15.00
CA VAL A 118 -25.21 3.83 -14.15
C VAL A 118 -24.05 4.50 -13.42
N TRP A 119 -23.26 5.32 -14.11
CA TRP A 119 -22.16 6.06 -13.52
C TRP A 119 -22.62 7.05 -12.43
N ALA A 120 -23.71 7.77 -12.67
CA ALA A 120 -24.25 8.71 -11.69
C ALA A 120 -24.65 8.00 -10.39
N ARG A 121 -25.37 6.87 -10.50
CA ARG A 121 -25.73 6.03 -9.34
C ARG A 121 -24.49 5.46 -8.66
N TYR A 122 -23.56 4.91 -9.44
CA TYR A 122 -22.29 4.38 -8.94
C TYR A 122 -21.57 5.41 -8.08
N LEU A 123 -21.41 6.65 -8.58
CA LEU A 123 -20.70 7.70 -7.84
C LEU A 123 -21.35 8.04 -6.50
N THR A 124 -22.67 8.16 -6.46
CA THR A 124 -23.40 8.44 -5.21
C THR A 124 -23.23 7.32 -4.20
N ASP A 125 -23.50 6.07 -4.61
CA ASP A 125 -23.45 4.90 -3.73
C ASP A 125 -22.01 4.63 -3.27
N TRP A 126 -21.03 4.73 -4.18
CA TRP A 126 -19.62 4.52 -3.90
C TRP A 126 -19.08 5.57 -2.92
N THR A 127 -19.44 6.84 -3.10
CA THR A 127 -19.01 7.93 -2.20
C THR A 127 -19.59 7.75 -0.80
N PHE A 128 -20.86 7.39 -0.70
CA PHE A 128 -21.51 7.11 0.58
C PHE A 128 -20.79 5.98 1.35
N TRP A 129 -20.54 4.84 0.70
CA TRP A 129 -19.86 3.72 1.36
C TRP A 129 -18.40 4.03 1.71
N ASN A 130 -17.73 4.91 0.99
CA ASN A 130 -16.40 5.39 1.38
C ASN A 130 -16.42 6.34 2.58
N HIS A 131 -17.46 7.16 2.73
CA HIS A 131 -17.65 7.94 3.94
C HIS A 131 -17.86 7.02 5.15
N VAL A 132 -18.68 5.97 5.02
CA VAL A 132 -18.85 4.97 6.08
C VAL A 132 -17.50 4.37 6.48
N ARG A 133 -16.70 3.90 5.52
CA ARG A 133 -15.35 3.33 5.78
C ARG A 133 -14.43 4.30 6.50
N THR A 134 -14.47 5.57 6.11
CA THR A 134 -13.64 6.63 6.70
C THR A 134 -14.05 6.88 8.15
N VAL A 135 -15.34 7.06 8.40
CA VAL A 135 -15.88 7.32 9.75
C VAL A 135 -15.60 6.15 10.69
N THR A 136 -15.84 4.91 10.24
CA THR A 136 -15.59 3.73 11.08
C THR A 136 -14.11 3.52 11.36
N SER A 137 -13.24 3.78 10.38
CA SER A 137 -11.77 3.67 10.58
C SER A 137 -11.25 4.77 11.49
N PHE A 138 -11.78 5.99 11.37
CA PHE A 138 -11.42 7.10 12.26
C PHE A 138 -11.86 6.83 13.70
N ALA A 139 -13.10 6.37 13.89
CA ALA A 139 -13.60 5.98 15.20
C ALA A 139 -12.81 4.79 15.79
N ALA A 140 -12.46 3.79 14.99
CA ALA A 140 -11.60 2.69 15.42
C ALA A 140 -10.22 3.20 15.87
N THR A 141 -9.64 4.15 15.14
CA THR A 141 -8.36 4.78 15.50
C THR A 141 -8.47 5.51 16.83
N ALA A 142 -9.54 6.29 17.05
CA ALA A 142 -9.78 6.96 18.33
C ALA A 142 -9.93 5.96 19.49
N LEU A 143 -10.63 4.84 19.27
CA LEU A 143 -10.77 3.76 20.25
C LEU A 143 -9.42 3.10 20.56
N PHE A 144 -8.56 2.87 19.56
CA PHE A 144 -7.22 2.35 19.79
C PHE A 144 -6.34 3.33 20.57
N ILE A 145 -6.39 4.63 20.27
CA ILE A 145 -5.69 5.66 21.03
C ILE A 145 -6.16 5.67 22.48
N ALA A 146 -7.48 5.67 22.71
CA ALA A 146 -8.06 5.61 24.05
C ALA A 146 -7.65 4.34 24.80
N ALA A 147 -7.62 3.19 24.11
CA ALA A 147 -7.18 1.94 24.70
C ALA A 147 -5.70 1.94 25.10
N ILE A 148 -4.85 2.65 24.36
CA ILE A 148 -3.43 2.81 24.70
C ILE A 148 -3.27 3.83 25.82
N ALA A 149 -4.02 4.92 25.82
CA ALA A 149 -3.98 5.95 26.86
C ALA A 149 -4.52 5.47 28.22
N ALA A 150 -5.39 4.45 28.21
CA ALA A 150 -5.95 3.83 29.42
C ALA A 150 -5.04 2.76 30.04
N ARG A 151 -3.92 2.40 29.38
CA ARG A 151 -2.93 1.45 29.88
C ARG A 151 -1.88 2.13 30.75
#